data_AF-A0A4Y2D9L2-F1
#
_entry.id   AF-A0A4Y2D9L2-F1
#
_cell.length_a   1.000
_cell.length_b   1.000
_cell.length_c   1.000
_cell.angle_alpha   90.00
_cell.angle_beta   90.00
_cell.angle_gamma   90.00
#
_symmetry.space_group_name_H-M   'P 1'
#
loop_
_entity.id
_entity.type
_entity.pdbx_description
1 polymer ?
#
loop_
_entity_poly.entity_id
_entity_poly.type
_entity_poly.pdbx_seq_one_letter_code
_entity_poly.pdbx_strand_id
1 'polypeptide(L)'
;MNFLCSFFSAFRNAGAKVIIGCRDTEKGKKAAEDIRKQVQNARVIIKELDLASFSSIRKFAAEILKSEPRIHILINNAGNIAITNVCS
;
A
#
# COMPACT_ATOMS: atom_id res chain seq x y z
N MET A 1 -8.60 -6.95 4.94
CA MET A 1 -7.68 -8.09 4.71
C MET A 1 -7.94 -8.79 3.37
N ASN A 2 -9.18 -9.18 3.06
CA ASN A 2 -9.51 -10.07 1.92
C ASN A 2 -9.08 -9.58 0.53
N PHE A 3 -9.17 -8.27 0.26
CA PHE A 3 -8.81 -7.71 -1.05
C PHE A 3 -7.30 -7.83 -1.34
N LEU A 4 -6.46 -7.50 -0.34
CA LEU A 4 -5.00 -7.58 -0.50
C LEU A 4 -4.52 -9.03 -0.67
N CYS A 5 -5.03 -9.98 0.11
CA CYS A 5 -4.64 -11.39 -0.06
C CYS A 5 -5.06 -11.95 -1.43
N SER A 6 -6.23 -11.57 -1.93
CA SER A 6 -6.69 -11.94 -3.28
C SER A 6 -5.79 -11.33 -4.36
N PHE A 7 -5.36 -10.07 -4.18
CA PHE A 7 -4.42 -9.41 -5.06
C PHE A 7 -3.07 -10.12 -5.10
N PHE A 8 -2.48 -10.42 -3.94
CA PHE A 8 -1.21 -11.15 -3.88
C PHE A 8 -1.32 -12.56 -4.47
N SER A 9 -2.46 -13.22 -4.31
CA SER A 9 -2.71 -14.52 -4.93
C SER A 9 -2.75 -14.43 -6.46
N ALA A 10 -3.36 -13.37 -7.02
CA ALA A 10 -3.44 -13.15 -8.46
C ALA A 10 -2.05 -12.97 -9.12
N PHE A 11 -1.09 -12.37 -8.40
CA PHE A 11 0.26 -12.12 -8.92
C PHE A 11 1.34 -13.04 -8.34
N ARG A 12 0.95 -14.12 -7.63
CA ARG A 12 1.86 -15.04 -6.94
C ARG A 12 2.95 -15.60 -7.86
N ASN A 13 2.56 -16.04 -9.05
CA ASN A 13 3.48 -16.67 -10.00
C ASN A 13 4.36 -15.65 -10.74
N ALA A 14 4.03 -14.36 -10.70
CA ALA A 14 4.79 -13.28 -11.33
C ALA A 14 5.92 -12.74 -10.43
N GLY A 15 6.05 -13.23 -9.18
CA GLY A 15 7.05 -12.74 -8.24
C GLY A 15 6.87 -11.27 -7.87
N ALA A 16 5.63 -10.77 -7.92
CA ALA A 16 5.33 -9.36 -7.78
C ALA A 16 5.79 -8.81 -6.42
N LYS A 17 6.49 -7.67 -6.50
CA LYS A 17 6.78 -6.81 -5.35
C LYS A 17 5.66 -5.79 -5.25
N VAL A 18 5.02 -5.72 -4.08
CA VAL A 18 3.90 -4.82 -3.84
C VAL A 18 4.29 -3.86 -2.73
N ILE A 19 4.20 -2.56 -3.04
CA ILE A 19 4.44 -1.49 -2.09
C ILE A 19 3.08 -0.92 -1.69
N ILE A 20 2.79 -0.95 -0.40
CA ILE A 20 1.55 -0.44 0.16
C ILE A 20 1.88 0.87 0.88
N GLY A 21 1.33 1.97 0.36
CA GLY A 21 1.35 3.26 1.01
C GLY A 21 0.24 3.36 2.05
N CYS A 22 0.56 3.73 3.29
CA CYS A 22 -0.44 3.97 4.33
C CYS A 22 -0.01 5.03 5.34
N ARG A 23 -0.97 5.69 5.99
CA ARG A 23 -0.71 6.69 7.04
C ARG A 23 -0.16 6.07 8.33
N ASP A 24 -0.74 4.96 8.75
CA ASP A 24 -0.35 4.24 9.97
C ASP A 24 0.51 3.03 9.57
N THR A 25 1.83 3.23 9.60
CA THR A 25 2.79 2.19 9.19
C THR A 25 2.78 0.98 10.12
N GLU A 26 2.41 1.14 11.38
CA GLU A 26 2.36 0.03 12.34
C GLU A 26 1.19 -0.91 12.03
N LYS A 27 0.01 -0.36 11.73
CA LYS A 27 -1.10 -1.16 11.19
C LYS A 27 -0.74 -1.80 9.85
N GLY A 28 -0.04 -1.05 8.98
CA GLY A 28 0.45 -1.58 7.71
C GLY A 28 1.39 -2.77 7.87
N LYS A 29 2.35 -2.70 8.81
CA LYS A 29 3.30 -3.78 9.10
C LYS A 29 2.59 -5.05 9.56
N LYS A 30 1.62 -4.94 10.48
CA LYS A 30 0.79 -6.06 10.92
C LYS A 30 0.06 -6.72 9.74
N ALA A 31 -0.56 -5.91 8.87
CA ALA A 31 -1.22 -6.43 7.67
C ALA A 31 -0.23 -7.12 6.71
N ALA A 32 0.99 -6.59 6.56
CA ALA A 32 2.03 -7.22 5.75
C ALA A 32 2.48 -8.57 6.33
N GLU A 33 2.58 -8.69 7.65
CA GLU A 33 2.87 -9.96 8.32
C GLU A 33 1.77 -11.00 8.06
N ASP A 34 0.50 -10.61 8.17
CA ASP A 34 -0.63 -11.50 7.90
C ASP A 34 -0.65 -11.96 6.44
N ILE A 35 -0.37 -11.07 5.48
CA ILE A 35 -0.24 -11.42 4.07
C ILE A 35 0.91 -12.42 3.85
N ARG A 36 2.07 -12.20 4.47
CA ARG A 36 3.22 -13.10 4.35
C ARG A 36 2.95 -14.49 4.94
N LYS A 37 2.12 -14.59 5.98
CA LYS A 37 1.68 -15.87 6.55
C LYS A 37 0.73 -16.63 5.62
N GLN A 38 -0.13 -15.90 4.88
CA GLN A 38 -1.16 -16.50 4.03
C GLN A 38 -0.68 -16.77 2.60
N VAL A 39 0.28 -15.99 2.10
CA VAL A 39 0.78 -16.08 0.73
C VAL A 39 2.28 -16.35 0.74
N GLN A 40 2.65 -17.57 0.36
CA GLN A 40 4.05 -17.97 0.25
C GLN A 40 4.81 -17.05 -0.74
N ASN A 41 6.02 -16.64 -0.36
CA ASN A 41 6.90 -15.76 -1.12
C ASN A 41 6.36 -14.33 -1.39
N ALA A 42 5.35 -13.87 -0.64
CA ALA A 42 4.83 -12.52 -0.79
C ALA A 42 5.88 -11.45 -0.46
N ARG A 43 6.20 -10.61 -1.44
CA ARG A 43 7.11 -9.46 -1.31
C ARG A 43 6.33 -8.18 -1.04
N VAL A 44 5.91 -8.00 0.21
CA VAL A 44 5.17 -6.82 0.66
C VAL A 44 6.14 -5.81 1.28
N ILE A 45 6.04 -4.54 0.90
CA ILE A 45 6.74 -3.43 1.56
C ILE A 45 5.73 -2.39 2.00
N ILE A 46 5.87 -1.91 3.23
CA ILE A 46 5.06 -0.82 3.77
C ILE A 46 5.88 0.46 3.68
N LYS A 47 5.26 1.52 3.18
CA LYS A 47 5.83 2.88 3.15
C LYS A 47 4.78 3.85 3.65
N GLU A 48 5.25 4.91 4.32
CA GLU A 48 4.38 5.98 4.77
C GLU A 48 3.83 6.75 3.56
N LEU A 49 2.52 6.92 3.50
CA LEU A 49 1.87 7.73 2.48
C LEU A 49 0.57 8.31 3.04
N ASP A 50 0.49 9.63 3.06
CA ASP A 50 -0.73 10.38 3.29
C ASP A 50 -1.17 11.10 2.02
N LEU A 51 -2.26 10.62 1.42
CA LEU A 51 -2.81 11.18 0.20
C LEU A 51 -3.54 12.52 0.41
N ALA A 52 -3.80 12.91 1.66
CA ALA A 52 -4.26 14.25 1.99
C ALA A 52 -3.12 15.29 2.02
N SER A 53 -1.86 14.85 1.97
CA SER A 53 -0.68 15.72 2.07
C SER A 53 0.19 15.64 0.83
N PHE A 54 0.21 16.70 0.02
CA PHE A 54 1.09 16.78 -1.15
C PHE A 54 2.58 16.66 -0.81
N SER A 55 2.99 17.08 0.40
CA SER A 55 4.36 16.87 0.87
C SER A 55 4.66 15.39 1.06
N SER A 56 3.74 14.64 1.68
CA SER A 56 3.86 13.18 1.82
C SER A 56 3.88 12.49 0.46
N ILE A 57 2.97 12.86 -0.45
CA ILE A 57 2.92 12.33 -1.83
C ILE A 57 4.25 12.53 -2.55
N ARG A 58 4.81 13.75 -2.51
CA ARG A 58 6.09 14.05 -3.18
C ARG A 58 7.26 13.26 -2.58
N LYS A 59 7.33 13.16 -1.26
CA LYS A 59 8.36 12.36 -0.57
C LYS A 59 8.27 10.89 -0.95
N PHE A 60 7.07 10.32 -0.89
CA PHE A 60 6.82 8.94 -1.30
C PHE A 60 7.21 8.70 -2.75
N ALA A 61 6.75 9.56 -3.68
CA ALA A 61 7.07 9.43 -5.09
C ALA A 61 8.59 9.50 -5.36
N ALA A 62 9.29 10.45 -4.73
CA ALA A 62 10.74 10.56 -4.85
C ALA A 62 11.47 9.31 -4.35
N GLU A 63 11.00 8.73 -3.24
CA GLU A 63 11.56 7.49 -2.71
C GLU A 63 11.33 6.31 -3.65
N ILE A 64 10.12 6.15 -4.20
CA ILE A 64 9.80 5.09 -5.16
C ILE A 64 10.63 5.21 -6.42
N LEU A 65 10.73 6.41 -6.99
CA LEU A 65 11.53 6.64 -8.21
C LEU A 65 13.02 6.37 -7.98
N LYS A 66 13.51 6.51 -6.74
CA LYS A 66 14.88 6.19 -6.38
C LYS A 66 15.08 4.69 -6.14
N SER A 67 14.13 4.00 -5.53
CA SER A 67 14.29 2.60 -5.10
C SER A 67 13.77 1.57 -6.11
N GLU A 68 12.84 1.96 -6.98
CA GLU A 68 12.18 1.08 -7.93
C GLU A 68 12.48 1.51 -9.38
N PRO A 69 13.18 0.68 -10.17
CA PRO A 69 13.53 1.04 -11.54
C PRO A 69 12.31 1.07 -12.48
N ARG A 70 11.21 0.39 -12.11
CA ARG A 70 9.99 0.33 -12.91
C ARG A 70 8.76 0.06 -12.04
N ILE A 71 7.68 0.77 -12.34
CA ILE A 71 6.34 0.49 -11.82
C ILE A 71 5.52 -0.18 -12.93
N HIS A 72 5.00 -1.37 -12.67
CA HIS A 72 4.18 -2.12 -13.63
C HIS A 72 2.70 -1.77 -13.52
N ILE A 73 2.22 -1.59 -12.28
CA ILE A 73 0.82 -1.33 -11.96
C ILE A 73 0.80 -0.30 -10.84
N LEU A 74 -0.03 0.73 -11.01
CA LEU A 74 -0.36 1.70 -9.98
C LEU A 74 -1.83 1.57 -9.63
N ILE A 75 -2.14 1.32 -8.36
CA ILE A 75 -3.50 1.19 -7.87
C ILE A 75 -3.79 2.36 -6.94
N ASN A 76 -4.64 3.28 -7.38
CA ASN A 76 -5.09 4.39 -6.55
C ASN A 76 -6.29 3.95 -5.69
N ASN A 77 -6.01 3.36 -4.54
CA ASN A 77 -7.04 2.92 -3.59
C ASN A 77 -7.14 3.90 -2.40
N ALA A 78 -7.52 5.13 -2.69
CA ALA A 78 -7.64 6.23 -1.73
C ALA A 78 -9.12 6.58 -1.50
N GLY A 79 -9.87 5.67 -0.89
CA GLY A 79 -11.25 5.95 -0.51
C GLY A 79 -11.31 6.93 0.66
N ASN A 80 -11.79 8.16 0.43
CA ASN A 80 -12.14 9.09 1.50
C ASN A 80 -13.37 8.57 2.23
N ILE A 81 -13.23 8.20 3.51
CA ILE A 81 -14.36 8.29 4.44
C ILE A 81 -14.37 9.74 4.94
N ALA A 82 -15.14 10.59 4.26
CA ALA A 82 -15.50 11.90 4.80
C ALA A 82 -16.65 11.70 5.80
N ILE A 83 -16.34 11.50 7.09
CA ILE A 83 -17.36 11.77 8.12
C ILE A 83 -17.36 13.28 8.33
N THR A 84 -18.19 13.98 7.56
CA THR A 84 -18.59 15.34 7.93
C THR A 84 -19.65 15.20 9.00
N ASN A 85 -19.29 15.35 10.29
CA ASN A 85 -20.25 15.89 11.24
C ASN A 85 -20.41 17.37 10.87
N VAL A 86 -21.34 17.64 9.97
CA VAL A 86 -21.93 18.98 9.88
C VAL A 86 -22.71 19.13 11.18
N CYS A 87 -22.32 20.10 12.02
CA CYS A 87 -23.09 20.47 13.19
C CYS A 87 -24.54 20.77 12.78
N SER A 88 -25.49 20.10 13.41
CA SER A 88 -26.86 20.62 13.55
C SER A 88 -26.87 21.85 14.44
#